data_AF-A0A4P9XCD4-F1
#
_entry.id   AF-A0A4P9XCD4-F1
#
_cell.length_a   1.000
_cell.length_b   1.000
_cell.length_c   1.000
_cell.angle_alpha   90.00
_cell.angle_beta   90.00
_cell.angle_gamma   90.00
#
_symmetry.space_group_name_H-M   'P 1'
#
loop_
_entity.id
_entity.type
_entity.pdbx_description
1 polymer ?
#
loop_
_entity_poly.entity_id
_entity_poly.type
_entity_poly.pdbx_seq_one_letter_code
_entity_poly.pdbx_strand_id
1 'polypeptide(L)'
;MDPARAAAAAAAGDAVYTIPKAAEYINKAPERVTQRTAGGIRAGPLANPSGGHVRIISRMDYAPDVCKDFKETGFCGYGDSCIFMHDRSGMKHGPQVERIWETVQQKHMAAQRRGAAAATSASAAAADVATDRPFACHICRKPFTSPVMTKCGHYFCETCILGCYRKSKACPVCSAGLDGVFRPARDLPPPPVASS
;
A
#
# COMPACT_ATOMS: atom_id res chain seq x y z
N MET A 1 45.40 63.87 -3.04
CA MET A 1 44.45 63.85 -1.90
C MET A 1 43.89 62.44 -1.83
N ASP A 2 44.64 61.53 -1.19
CA ASP A 2 44.07 60.30 -0.65
C ASP A 2 43.16 60.66 0.53
N PRO A 3 42.10 59.86 0.79
CA PRO A 3 42.30 58.86 1.84
C PRO A 3 41.52 57.53 1.67
N ALA A 4 42.19 56.48 2.17
CA ALA A 4 41.66 55.47 3.11
C ALA A 4 40.74 54.33 2.62
N ARG A 5 41.40 53.23 2.22
CA ARG A 5 41.36 51.90 2.88
C ARG A 5 40.39 51.74 4.08
N ALA A 6 39.35 50.90 3.92
CA ALA A 6 38.70 50.08 4.96
C ALA A 6 37.68 49.14 4.27
N ALA A 7 37.45 47.87 4.61
CA ALA A 7 38.08 46.88 5.46
C ALA A 7 37.52 45.54 4.95
N ALA A 8 38.39 44.63 4.55
CA ALA A 8 38.03 43.23 4.40
C ALA A 8 37.80 42.68 5.81
N ALA A 9 36.56 42.33 6.14
CA ALA A 9 36.23 41.57 7.33
C ALA A 9 35.36 40.38 6.90
N ALA A 10 36.02 39.24 6.80
CA ALA A 10 35.40 37.93 6.72
C ALA A 10 34.51 37.72 7.95
N ALA A 11 33.21 37.52 7.74
CA ALA A 11 32.35 36.90 8.72
C ALA A 11 32.17 35.43 8.32
N ALA A 12 32.99 34.58 8.93
CA ALA A 12 32.71 33.16 9.04
C ALA A 12 31.44 32.96 9.88
N GLY A 13 30.51 32.13 9.40
CA GLY A 13 29.29 31.78 10.11
C GLY A 13 28.57 30.62 9.42
N ASP A 14 28.81 29.42 9.96
CA ASP A 14 28.06 28.18 9.85
C ASP A 14 27.80 27.60 8.44
N ALA A 15 28.73 26.73 8.03
CA ALA A 15 28.55 25.82 6.90
C ALA A 15 27.47 24.76 7.21
N VAL A 16 26.20 25.15 7.05
CA VAL A 16 25.10 24.19 6.86
C VAL A 16 25.01 23.92 5.36
N TYR A 17 25.56 22.79 4.93
CA TYR A 17 25.37 22.29 3.57
C TYR A 17 23.91 21.82 3.39
N THR A 18 22.99 22.73 3.12
CA THR A 18 21.72 22.38 2.49
C THR A 18 21.94 22.31 0.98
N ILE A 19 21.66 21.15 0.40
CA ILE A 19 21.75 20.91 -1.04
C ILE A 19 20.87 21.94 -1.75
N PRO A 20 21.43 22.86 -2.57
CA PRO A 20 20.60 23.76 -3.36
C PRO A 20 19.91 22.93 -4.44
N LYS A 21 18.58 22.88 -4.38
CA LYS A 21 17.78 22.30 -5.45
C LYS A 21 17.85 23.25 -6.65
N ALA A 22 18.64 22.83 -7.64
CA ALA A 22 18.95 23.48 -8.91
C ALA A 22 20.05 24.56 -8.84
N ALA A 23 21.12 24.32 -9.60
CA ALA A 23 22.08 25.34 -9.99
C ALA A 23 21.37 26.36 -10.91
N GLU A 24 21.03 27.52 -10.36
CA GLU A 24 20.55 28.67 -11.14
C GLU A 24 21.74 29.53 -11.59
N TYR A 25 22.16 29.39 -12.85
CA TYR A 25 22.83 30.45 -13.59
C TYR A 25 21.79 31.30 -14.32
N ILE A 26 21.02 32.07 -13.55
CA ILE A 26 20.22 33.18 -14.09
C ILE A 26 20.45 34.36 -13.16
N ASN A 27 21.05 35.42 -13.68
CA ASN A 27 21.39 36.64 -12.93
C ASN A 27 20.14 37.21 -12.22
N LYS A 28 20.26 37.47 -10.90
CA LYS A 28 19.36 38.30 -10.05
C LYS A 28 19.03 39.64 -10.76
N ALA A 29 17.88 40.30 -10.65
CA ALA A 29 16.68 40.33 -9.76
C ALA A 29 15.65 41.30 -10.46
N PRO A 30 14.39 41.58 -10.00
CA PRO A 30 13.83 41.40 -8.66
C PRO A 30 12.40 40.83 -8.57
N GLU A 31 12.05 40.46 -7.32
CA GLU A 31 10.73 40.12 -6.80
C GLU A 31 10.11 38.82 -7.32
N ARG A 32 9.69 37.98 -6.37
CA ARG A 32 9.02 36.71 -6.63
C ARG A 32 7.65 37.02 -7.23
N VAL A 33 7.58 37.17 -8.55
CA VAL A 33 6.32 37.34 -9.29
C VAL A 33 5.52 36.06 -9.14
N THR A 34 4.66 36.03 -8.11
CA THR A 34 3.62 35.02 -8.04
C THR A 34 2.66 35.29 -9.20
N GLN A 35 2.17 34.23 -9.84
CA GLN A 35 1.28 34.31 -11.02
C GLN A 35 -0.03 35.10 -10.78
N ARG A 36 -0.31 35.55 -9.55
CA ARG A 36 -1.44 36.43 -9.23
C ARG A 36 -1.26 37.89 -9.66
N THR A 37 -0.03 38.35 -9.90
CA THR A 37 0.25 39.78 -10.13
C THR A 37 0.79 40.14 -11.52
N ALA A 38 0.96 39.19 -12.45
CA ALA A 38 1.45 39.48 -13.81
C ALA A 38 0.31 39.62 -14.83
N GLY A 39 0.19 40.80 -15.45
CA GLY A 39 -0.62 41.06 -16.64
C GLY A 39 0.18 40.78 -17.91
N GLY A 40 -0.11 39.67 -18.58
CA GLY A 40 0.57 39.21 -19.80
C GLY A 40 0.30 37.73 -20.10
N ILE A 41 0.64 37.27 -21.31
CA ILE A 41 0.54 35.86 -21.72
C ILE A 41 1.51 35.05 -20.84
N ARG A 42 0.96 34.18 -19.99
CA ARG A 42 1.69 33.45 -18.95
C ARG A 42 2.36 32.22 -19.56
N ALA A 43 3.68 32.25 -19.73
CA ALA A 43 4.46 31.09 -20.17
C ALA A 43 4.97 30.30 -18.95
N GLY A 44 4.72 28.99 -18.95
CA GLY A 44 5.12 28.06 -17.88
C GLY A 44 3.93 27.29 -17.31
N PRO A 45 4.16 26.34 -16.38
CA PRO A 45 3.09 25.60 -15.72
C PRO A 45 2.07 26.55 -15.09
N LEU A 46 0.86 26.58 -15.63
CA LEU A 46 -0.20 27.43 -15.12
C LEU A 46 -0.76 26.81 -13.83
N ALA A 47 -0.85 27.61 -12.78
CA ALA A 47 -1.66 27.24 -11.64
C ALA A 47 -3.10 26.99 -12.08
N ASN A 48 -3.76 26.01 -11.44
CA ASN A 48 -5.17 25.74 -11.67
C ASN A 48 -5.97 27.07 -11.52
N PRO A 49 -6.62 27.57 -12.59
CA PRO A 49 -7.25 28.88 -12.60
C PRO A 49 -8.36 29.02 -11.55
N SER A 50 -8.86 27.91 -11.03
CA SER A 50 -10.00 27.84 -10.12
C SER A 50 -9.61 27.59 -8.66
N GLY A 51 -8.35 27.79 -8.26
CA GLY A 51 -7.96 27.81 -6.84
C GLY A 51 -8.40 26.62 -5.97
N GLY A 52 -8.61 25.44 -6.58
CA GLY A 52 -9.01 24.21 -5.89
C GLY A 52 -10.52 23.88 -5.85
N HIS A 53 -11.41 24.69 -6.43
CA HIS A 53 -12.86 24.45 -6.38
C HIS A 53 -13.48 23.96 -7.71
N VAL A 54 -12.67 23.55 -8.70
CA VAL A 54 -13.15 22.83 -9.89
C VAL A 54 -12.84 21.35 -9.75
N ARG A 55 -13.90 20.54 -9.83
CA ARG A 55 -13.81 19.09 -9.93
C ARG A 55 -13.76 18.72 -11.41
N ILE A 56 -12.69 18.07 -11.84
CA ILE A 56 -12.59 17.51 -13.18
C ILE A 56 -13.46 16.24 -13.20
N ILE A 57 -14.49 16.21 -14.03
CA ILE A 57 -15.31 15.02 -14.23
C ILE A 57 -14.48 14.05 -15.07
N SER A 58 -13.95 13.00 -14.44
CA SER A 58 -13.31 11.91 -15.18
C SER A 58 -14.39 10.98 -15.73
N ARG A 59 -14.51 10.92 -17.05
CA ARG A 59 -15.29 9.90 -17.76
C ARG A 59 -14.29 8.92 -18.40
N MET A 60 -14.48 7.64 -18.14
CA MET A 60 -13.64 6.59 -18.73
C MET A 60 -14.08 6.39 -20.18
N ASP A 61 -13.15 6.54 -21.11
CA ASP A 61 -13.36 6.20 -22.51
C ASP A 61 -13.02 4.73 -22.73
N TYR A 62 -14.04 3.95 -23.10
CA TYR A 62 -13.92 2.50 -23.28
C TYR A 62 -13.77 2.11 -24.75
N ALA A 63 -13.94 3.05 -25.69
CA ALA A 63 -13.83 2.77 -27.12
C ALA A 63 -12.34 2.65 -27.49
N PRO A 64 -11.85 1.48 -27.96
CA PRO A 64 -10.47 1.36 -28.38
C PRO A 64 -10.29 1.89 -29.81
N ASP A 65 -9.30 2.75 -30.01
CA ASP A 65 -8.89 3.23 -31.35
C ASP A 65 -8.04 2.18 -32.09
N VAL A 66 -8.51 0.93 -32.17
CA VAL A 66 -7.80 -0.18 -32.83
C VAL A 66 -8.50 -0.51 -34.15
N CYS A 67 -7.72 -0.61 -35.22
CA CYS A 67 -8.23 -0.93 -36.54
C CYS A 67 -8.83 -2.34 -36.54
N LYS A 68 -10.14 -2.43 -36.77
CA LYS A 68 -10.86 -3.70 -36.77
C LYS A 68 -10.33 -4.65 -37.85
N ASP A 69 -10.21 -4.16 -39.07
CA ASP A 69 -9.78 -4.97 -40.22
C ASP A 69 -8.37 -5.53 -40.01
N PHE A 70 -7.46 -4.68 -39.50
CA PHE A 70 -6.09 -5.10 -39.19
C PHE A 70 -6.03 -6.08 -38.02
N LYS A 71 -6.90 -5.94 -37.01
CA LYS A 71 -6.93 -6.84 -35.85
C LYS A 71 -7.45 -8.23 -36.20
N GLU A 72 -8.49 -8.32 -37.04
CA GLU A 72 -9.12 -9.59 -37.41
C GLU A 72 -8.42 -10.30 -38.57
N THR A 73 -8.12 -9.56 -39.65
CA THR A 73 -7.60 -10.13 -40.89
C THR A 73 -6.10 -9.95 -41.02
N GLY A 74 -5.54 -8.96 -40.32
CA GLY A 74 -4.13 -8.65 -40.42
C GLY A 74 -3.72 -7.77 -41.58
N PHE A 75 -4.68 -7.34 -42.40
CA PHE A 75 -4.49 -6.46 -43.53
C PHE A 75 -5.48 -5.31 -43.42
N CYS A 76 -4.97 -4.08 -43.46
CA CYS A 76 -5.81 -2.89 -43.56
C CYS A 76 -5.69 -2.34 -44.97
N GLY A 77 -6.82 -2.17 -45.68
CA GLY A 77 -6.82 -1.59 -47.02
C GLY A 77 -6.32 -0.14 -47.07
N TYR A 78 -6.34 0.57 -45.93
CA TYR A 78 -5.79 1.92 -45.80
C TYR A 78 -4.28 1.95 -45.56
N GLY A 79 -3.65 0.79 -45.31
CA GLY A 79 -2.23 0.70 -44.97
C GLY A 79 -1.86 1.64 -43.81
N ASP A 80 -0.71 2.28 -43.91
CA ASP A 80 -0.20 3.19 -42.87
C ASP A 80 -0.94 4.54 -42.79
N SER A 81 -1.90 4.79 -43.68
CA SER A 81 -2.76 5.98 -43.62
C SER A 81 -4.00 5.79 -42.72
N CYS A 82 -4.14 4.61 -42.09
CA CYS A 82 -5.28 4.35 -41.21
C CYS A 82 -5.24 5.26 -39.98
N ILE A 83 -6.37 5.89 -39.66
CA ILE A 83 -6.55 6.69 -38.43
C ILE A 83 -6.51 5.81 -37.16
N PHE A 84 -6.82 4.53 -37.30
CA PHE A 84 -6.90 3.58 -36.20
C PHE A 84 -5.58 2.81 -36.02
N MET A 85 -5.26 2.46 -34.78
CA MET A 85 -4.04 1.76 -34.41
C MET A 85 -3.98 0.35 -35.01
N HIS A 86 -2.86 0.03 -35.65
CA HIS A 86 -2.54 -1.29 -36.19
C HIS A 86 -1.92 -2.21 -35.12
N ASP A 87 -2.71 -2.56 -34.10
CA ASP A 87 -2.30 -3.51 -33.07
C ASP A 87 -3.11 -4.81 -33.15
N ARG A 88 -2.41 -5.95 -33.11
CA ARG A 88 -3.00 -7.29 -33.07
C ARG A 88 -3.07 -7.89 -31.67
N SER A 89 -2.72 -7.12 -30.64
CA SER A 89 -2.79 -7.60 -29.27
C SER A 89 -4.22 -7.97 -28.86
N GLY A 90 -4.37 -9.15 -28.28
CA GLY A 90 -5.64 -9.69 -27.79
C GLY A 90 -5.94 -9.29 -26.34
N MET A 91 -5.61 -8.07 -25.94
CA MET A 91 -5.81 -7.64 -24.56
C MET A 91 -7.31 -7.51 -24.24
N LYS A 92 -7.68 -7.94 -23.04
CA LYS A 92 -9.07 -7.88 -22.55
C LYS A 92 -9.43 -6.41 -22.29
N HIS A 93 -10.61 -5.99 -22.75
CA HIS A 93 -11.11 -4.62 -22.52
C HIS A 93 -11.66 -4.45 -21.10
N GLY A 94 -11.67 -3.22 -20.58
CA GLY A 94 -12.08 -2.89 -19.20
C GLY A 94 -13.36 -3.62 -18.73
N PRO A 95 -14.50 -3.51 -19.45
CA PRO A 95 -15.74 -4.17 -19.04
C PRO A 95 -15.63 -5.70 -18.99
N GLN A 96 -14.78 -6.30 -19.83
CA GLN A 96 -14.52 -7.73 -19.81
C GLN A 96 -13.67 -8.12 -18.59
N VAL A 97 -12.70 -7.29 -18.22
CA VAL A 97 -11.87 -7.48 -17.01
C VAL A 97 -12.71 -7.39 -15.75
N GLU A 98 -13.57 -6.37 -15.63
CA GLU A 98 -14.49 -6.21 -14.48
C GLU A 98 -15.41 -7.42 -14.31
N ARG A 99 -16.02 -7.90 -15.40
CA ARG A 99 -16.86 -9.10 -15.38
C ARG A 99 -16.09 -10.35 -14.95
N ILE A 100 -14.87 -10.54 -15.45
CA ILE A 100 -14.02 -11.66 -15.04
C ILE A 100 -13.71 -11.56 -13.55
N TRP A 101 -13.38 -10.36 -13.06
CA TRP A 101 -13.10 -10.11 -11.65
C TRP A 101 -14.31 -10.42 -10.76
N GLU A 102 -15.51 -9.96 -11.13
CA GLU A 102 -16.76 -10.25 -10.40
C GLU A 102 -17.04 -11.76 -10.33
N THR A 103 -16.90 -12.47 -11.45
CA THR A 103 -17.11 -13.93 -11.47
C THR A 103 -16.11 -14.68 -10.59
N VAL A 104 -14.86 -14.22 -10.56
CA VAL A 104 -13.81 -14.79 -9.69
C VAL A 104 -14.14 -14.53 -8.22
N GLN A 105 -14.55 -13.31 -7.88
CA GLN A 105 -14.98 -12.97 -6.52
C GLN A 105 -16.18 -13.81 -6.07
N GLN A 106 -17.19 -13.93 -6.91
CA GLN A 106 -18.39 -14.70 -6.59
C GLN A 106 -18.06 -16.18 -6.40
N LYS A 107 -17.17 -16.75 -7.22
CA LYS A 107 -16.67 -18.13 -7.05
C LYS A 107 -15.88 -18.28 -5.75
N HIS A 108 -15.04 -17.31 -5.40
CA HIS A 108 -14.27 -17.33 -4.14
C HIS A 108 -15.20 -17.27 -2.92
N MET A 109 -16.20 -16.39 -2.93
CA MET A 109 -17.22 -16.32 -1.87
C MET A 109 -18.05 -17.61 -1.78
N ALA A 110 -18.45 -18.21 -2.91
CA ALA A 110 -19.18 -19.46 -2.94
C ALA A 110 -18.34 -20.65 -2.42
N ALA A 111 -17.05 -20.70 -2.76
CA ALA A 111 -16.11 -21.69 -2.26
C ALA A 111 -15.91 -21.54 -0.73
N GLN A 112 -15.80 -20.32 -0.22
CA GLN A 112 -15.73 -20.07 1.23
C GLN A 112 -17.01 -20.50 1.96
N ARG A 113 -18.20 -20.25 1.40
CA ARG A 113 -19.47 -20.71 1.98
C ARG A 113 -19.60 -22.24 1.96
N ARG A 114 -19.14 -22.90 0.90
CA ARG A 114 -19.06 -24.37 0.84
C ARG A 114 -18.02 -24.94 1.81
N GLY A 115 -16.85 -24.29 1.96
CA GLY A 115 -15.84 -24.65 2.96
C GLY A 115 -16.33 -24.47 4.40
N ALA A 116 -17.13 -23.44 4.67
CA ALA A 116 -17.77 -23.23 5.97
C ALA A 116 -18.90 -24.25 6.25
N ALA A 117 -19.70 -24.63 5.25
CA ALA A 117 -20.73 -25.67 5.39
C ALA A 117 -20.13 -27.09 5.49
N ALA A 118 -19.02 -27.34 4.80
CA ALA A 118 -18.22 -28.56 4.96
C ALA A 118 -17.54 -28.60 6.34
N ALA A 119 -17.08 -27.46 6.89
CA ALA A 119 -16.56 -27.40 8.26
C ALA A 119 -17.60 -27.75 9.34
N THR A 120 -18.90 -27.54 9.08
CA THR A 120 -19.99 -27.96 9.98
C THR A 120 -20.42 -29.42 9.81
N SER A 121 -19.98 -30.12 8.76
CA SER A 121 -20.41 -31.50 8.45
C SER A 121 -19.27 -32.51 8.23
N ALA A 122 -18.01 -32.07 8.21
CA ALA A 122 -16.82 -32.90 8.03
C ALA A 122 -15.87 -32.83 9.23
N SER A 123 -16.41 -32.88 10.46
CA SER A 123 -15.62 -33.08 11.69
C SER A 123 -15.11 -34.51 11.87
N ALA A 124 -14.93 -35.27 10.78
CA ALA A 124 -14.29 -36.58 10.81
C ALA A 124 -13.49 -36.80 9.52
N ALA A 125 -12.16 -36.80 9.65
CA ALA A 125 -11.15 -37.26 8.68
C ALA A 125 -10.71 -36.30 7.55
N ALA A 126 -9.63 -35.54 7.82
CA ALA A 126 -8.46 -35.24 6.96
C ALA A 126 -7.76 -33.98 7.54
N ALA A 127 -6.79 -34.13 8.44
CA ALA A 127 -5.34 -34.22 8.14
C ALA A 127 -4.78 -32.99 7.40
N ASP A 128 -4.00 -32.20 8.17
CA ASP A 128 -2.88 -31.36 7.73
C ASP A 128 -3.13 -30.23 6.70
N VAL A 129 -3.94 -29.25 7.10
CA VAL A 129 -3.62 -27.87 6.72
C VAL A 129 -2.91 -27.26 7.92
N ALA A 130 -1.58 -27.13 7.80
CA ALA A 130 -0.73 -26.33 8.67
C ALA A 130 -1.19 -24.86 8.60
N THR A 131 -2.31 -24.60 9.26
CA THR A 131 -2.71 -23.26 9.66
C THR A 131 -1.58 -22.71 10.50
N ASP A 132 -1.19 -21.49 10.19
CA ASP A 132 -0.12 -20.68 10.79
C ASP A 132 -0.39 -20.42 12.28
N ARG A 133 -0.46 -21.50 13.05
CA ARG A 133 -0.75 -21.55 14.48
C ARG A 133 0.59 -21.73 15.18
N PRO A 134 1.07 -20.72 15.91
CA PRO A 134 2.38 -20.80 16.54
C PRO A 134 2.43 -22.00 17.49
N PHE A 135 3.51 -22.77 17.44
CA PHE A 135 3.76 -23.94 18.30
C PHE A 135 4.44 -23.57 19.62
N ALA A 136 4.99 -22.37 19.70
CA ALA A 136 5.71 -21.88 20.87
C ALA A 136 5.23 -20.48 21.27
N CYS A 137 5.28 -20.20 22.57
CA CYS A 137 4.96 -18.87 23.10
C CYS A 137 6.01 -17.86 22.67
N HIS A 138 5.60 -16.69 22.18
CA HIS A 138 6.53 -15.64 21.74
C HIS A 138 7.37 -15.01 22.87
N ILE A 139 6.97 -15.20 24.14
CA ILE A 139 7.68 -14.67 25.31
C ILE A 139 8.73 -15.67 25.80
N CYS A 140 8.34 -16.92 26.07
CA CYS A 140 9.24 -17.92 26.65
C CYS A 140 9.85 -18.89 25.62
N ARG A 141 9.41 -18.84 24.35
CA ARG A 141 9.83 -19.72 23.25
C ARG A 141 9.71 -21.23 23.54
N LYS A 142 8.91 -21.59 24.53
CA LYS A 142 8.58 -22.96 24.94
C LYS A 142 7.21 -23.35 24.40
N PRO A 143 6.88 -24.66 24.33
CA PRO A 143 5.51 -25.09 24.09
C PRO A 143 4.56 -24.47 25.13
N PHE A 144 3.32 -24.27 24.73
CA PHE A 144 2.36 -23.57 25.59
C PHE A 144 1.99 -24.40 26.82
N THR A 145 2.12 -23.79 27.99
CA THR A 145 1.57 -24.27 29.26
C THR A 145 0.42 -23.33 29.62
N SER A 146 -0.79 -23.88 29.73
CA SER A 146 -2.06 -23.10 29.81
C SER A 146 -2.14 -21.96 28.77
N PRO A 147 -2.37 -22.30 27.48
CA PRO A 147 -2.44 -21.30 26.41
C PRO A 147 -3.62 -20.35 26.59
N VAL A 148 -3.35 -19.06 26.44
CA VAL A 148 -4.32 -17.97 26.47
C VAL A 148 -4.20 -17.11 25.22
N MET A 149 -5.35 -16.70 24.68
CA MET A 149 -5.48 -15.85 23.50
C MET A 149 -5.89 -14.44 23.92
N THR A 150 -5.17 -13.45 23.39
CA THR A 150 -5.48 -12.03 23.55
C THR A 150 -6.52 -11.57 22.52
N LYS A 151 -7.13 -10.39 22.72
CA LYS A 151 -8.08 -9.79 21.76
C LYS A 151 -7.50 -9.62 20.35
N CYS A 152 -6.19 -9.45 20.25
CA CYS A 152 -5.46 -9.33 18.99
C CYS A 152 -5.11 -10.67 18.33
N GLY A 153 -5.55 -11.80 18.88
CA GLY A 153 -5.34 -13.13 18.29
C GLY A 153 -3.96 -13.72 18.52
N HIS A 154 -3.16 -13.17 19.45
CA HIS A 154 -1.85 -13.70 19.79
C HIS A 154 -1.96 -14.69 20.97
N TYR A 155 -1.17 -15.77 20.89
CA TYR A 155 -1.15 -16.85 21.87
C TYR A 155 0.05 -16.72 22.80
N PHE A 156 -0.18 -16.89 24.10
CA PHE A 156 0.85 -16.90 25.13
C PHE A 156 0.55 -17.93 26.21
N CYS A 157 1.52 -18.25 27.06
CA CYS A 157 1.25 -18.95 28.31
C CYS A 157 0.61 -17.97 29.30
N GLU A 158 -0.28 -18.47 30.16
CA GLU A 158 -0.94 -17.69 31.23
C GLU A 158 0.06 -16.91 32.09
N THR A 159 1.13 -17.57 32.54
CA THR A 159 2.17 -16.95 33.37
C THR A 159 2.95 -15.87 32.62
N CYS A 160 3.18 -16.07 31.33
CA CYS A 160 3.97 -15.17 30.50
C CYS A 160 3.20 -13.89 30.19
N ILE A 161 1.92 -13.99 29.83
CA ILE A 161 1.12 -12.80 29.54
C ILE A 161 0.82 -12.00 30.81
N LEU A 162 0.60 -12.66 31.95
CA LEU A 162 0.40 -11.97 33.23
C LEU A 162 1.69 -11.25 33.67
N GLY A 163 2.86 -11.86 33.44
CA GLY A 163 4.15 -11.21 33.68
C GLY A 163 4.38 -9.97 32.81
N CYS A 164 4.02 -10.04 31.52
CA CYS A 164 4.08 -8.89 30.62
C CYS A 164 3.05 -7.81 30.98
N TYR A 165 1.81 -8.20 31.33
CA TYR A 165 0.74 -7.27 31.66
C TYR A 165 1.07 -6.39 32.87
N ARG A 166 1.82 -6.92 33.84
CA ARG A 166 2.33 -6.14 34.99
C ARG A 166 3.34 -5.06 34.59
N LYS A 167 4.12 -5.28 33.53
CA LYS A 167 5.14 -4.33 33.05
C LYS A 167 4.60 -3.36 32.03
N SER A 168 3.82 -3.86 31.07
CA SER A 168 3.24 -3.10 29.97
C SER A 168 1.84 -3.63 29.68
N LYS A 169 0.85 -2.75 29.65
CA LYS A 169 -0.54 -3.08 29.29
C LYS A 169 -0.73 -3.28 27.77
N ALA A 170 0.33 -3.62 27.04
CA ALA A 170 0.36 -3.77 25.60
C ALA A 170 0.75 -5.18 25.19
N CYS A 171 0.25 -5.64 24.05
CA CYS A 171 0.60 -6.94 23.49
C CYS A 171 2.07 -6.96 23.03
N PRO A 172 2.87 -7.99 23.39
CA PRO A 172 4.27 -8.08 22.97
C PRO A 172 4.52 -8.21 21.46
N VAL A 173 3.50 -8.59 20.68
CA VAL A 173 3.66 -8.81 19.22
C VAL A 173 3.15 -7.61 18.42
N CYS A 174 1.95 -7.11 18.72
CA CYS A 174 1.32 -6.04 17.95
C CYS A 174 1.17 -4.71 18.71
N SER A 175 1.66 -4.61 19.95
CA SER A 175 1.53 -3.43 20.82
C SER A 175 0.10 -2.95 21.12
N ALA A 176 -0.93 -3.71 20.73
CA ALA A 176 -2.32 -3.39 21.05
C ALA A 176 -2.58 -3.43 22.56
N GLY A 177 -3.43 -2.52 23.05
CA GLY A 177 -3.84 -2.47 24.46
C GLY A 177 -4.50 -3.78 24.90
N LEU A 178 -4.00 -4.36 25.98
CA LEU A 178 -4.59 -5.52 26.63
C LEU A 178 -5.53 -5.01 27.73
N ASP A 179 -6.84 -5.08 27.53
CA ASP A 179 -7.83 -4.59 28.52
C ASP A 179 -8.04 -5.55 29.71
N GLY A 180 -7.03 -6.38 30.04
CA GLY A 180 -7.12 -7.38 31.11
C GLY A 180 -8.06 -8.57 30.82
N VAL A 181 -8.63 -8.65 29.62
CA VAL A 181 -9.50 -9.76 29.19
C VAL A 181 -8.70 -10.78 28.39
N PHE A 182 -8.47 -11.95 28.97
CA PHE A 182 -7.78 -13.08 28.34
C PHE A 182 -8.74 -14.25 28.19
N ARG A 183 -8.78 -14.86 27.00
CA ARG A 183 -9.61 -16.06 26.75
C ARG A 183 -8.71 -17.30 26.76
N PRO A 184 -9.07 -18.40 27.45
CA PRO A 184 -8.30 -19.64 27.37
C PRO A 184 -8.40 -20.23 25.96
N ALA A 185 -7.26 -20.61 25.38
CA ALA A 185 -7.19 -21.20 24.04
C ALA A 185 -7.17 -22.73 24.15
N ARG A 186 -8.36 -23.32 24.33
CA ARG A 186 -8.54 -24.79 24.43
C ARG A 186 -8.26 -25.53 23.12
N ASP A 187 -8.15 -24.80 22.02
CA ASP A 187 -8.02 -25.34 20.67
C ASP A 187 -6.55 -25.54 20.24
N LEU A 188 -5.58 -25.24 21.11
CA LEU A 188 -4.17 -25.49 20.81
C LEU A 188 -3.84 -26.97 21.04
N PRO A 189 -3.15 -27.64 20.10
CA PRO A 189 -2.76 -29.03 20.28
C PRO A 189 -1.90 -29.17 21.54
N PRO A 190 -2.07 -30.28 22.29
CA PRO A 190 -1.23 -30.55 23.44
C PRO A 190 0.24 -30.59 23.02
N PRO A 191 1.18 -30.20 23.90
CA PRO A 191 2.60 -30.29 23.59
C PRO A 191 2.95 -31.74 23.20
N PRO A 192 3.84 -31.96 22.22
CA PRO A 192 4.33 -33.29 21.95
C PRO A 192 4.99 -33.81 23.24
N VAL A 193 4.37 -34.81 23.86
CA VAL A 193 4.97 -35.50 25.00
C VAL A 193 6.21 -36.19 24.44
N ALA A 194 7.38 -35.84 24.98
CA ALA A 194 8.61 -36.53 24.61
C ALA A 194 8.47 -37.99 25.08
N SER A 195 8.23 -38.88 24.13
CA SER A 195 8.34 -40.33 24.31
C SER A 195 9.75 -40.60 24.83
N SER A 196 9.84 -41.16 26.02
CA SER A 196 11.09 -41.66 26.61
C SER A 196 11.59 -42.88 25.85
#